data_AF-A0A8J3MN29-F1
#
_entry.id   AF-A0A8J3MN29-F1
#
_cell.length_a   1.000
_cell.length_b   1.000
_cell.length_c   1.000
_cell.angle_alpha   90.00
_cell.angle_beta   90.00
_cell.angle_gamma   90.00
#
_symmetry.space_group_name_H-M   'P 1'
#
loop_
_entity.id
_entity.type
_entity.pdbx_description
1 polymer ?
#
loop_
_entity_poly.entity_id
_entity_poly.type
_entity_poly.pdbx_seq_one_letter_code
_entity_poly.pdbx_strand_id
1 'polypeptide(L)' 'MTSSTYPRVSPCRHCRVPVLRDNSGTWIHASLSYTCRDPWGGVTDTTATPATPPTLDHRHRTDT' A
#
# COMPACT_ATOMS: atom_id res chain seq x y z
N MET A 1 7.48 18.31 -9.66
CA MET A 1 6.33 17.45 -9.30
C MET A 1 6.66 16.02 -9.74
N THR A 2 7.37 15.24 -8.94
CA THR A 2 7.65 13.83 -9.26
C THR A 2 6.48 12.98 -8.78
N SER A 3 5.49 12.82 -9.66
CA SER A 3 4.39 11.89 -9.42
C SER A 3 4.97 10.47 -9.44
N SER A 4 5.33 9.97 -8.26
CA SER A 4 5.73 8.57 -8.08
C SER A 4 4.57 7.72 -8.57
N THR A 5 4.68 7.19 -9.80
CA THR A 5 3.62 6.42 -10.48
C THR A 5 3.66 4.99 -9.94
N TYR A 6 3.62 4.87 -8.61
CA TYR A 6 3.34 3.58 -8.00
C TYR A 6 1.93 3.21 -8.34
N PRO A 7 1.65 1.93 -8.65
CA PRO A 7 0.27 1.50 -8.78
C PRO A 7 -0.41 1.81 -7.45
N ARG A 8 -1.34 2.77 -7.48
CA ARG A 8 -2.17 3.16 -6.32
C ARG A 8 -2.96 1.98 -5.77
N VAL A 9 -3.11 0.92 -6.57
CA VAL A 9 -3.93 -0.26 -6.32
C VAL A 9 -3.09 -1.52 -6.50
N SER A 10 -3.24 -2.49 -5.61
CA SER A 10 -2.62 -3.83 -5.69
C SER A 10 -3.59 -4.89 -5.15
N PRO A 11 -3.43 -6.18 -5.48
CA PRO A 11 -4.25 -7.23 -4.88
C PRO A 11 -3.79 -7.53 -3.44
N CYS A 12 -4.74 -7.66 -2.51
CA CYS A 12 -4.44 -8.15 -1.16
C CYS A 12 -3.79 -9.54 -1.23
N ARG A 13 -2.72 -9.78 -0.47
CA ARG A 13 -2.05 -11.09 -0.40
C ARG A 13 -2.96 -12.18 0.14
N HIS A 14 -3.89 -11.83 1.04
CA HIS A 14 -4.77 -12.78 1.71
C HIS A 14 -6.02 -13.09 0.89
N CYS A 15 -6.87 -12.09 0.64
CA CYS A 15 -8.16 -12.32 -0.03
C CYS A 15 -8.20 -11.94 -1.52
N ARG A 16 -7.10 -11.45 -2.10
CA ARG A 16 -6.99 -10.99 -3.51
C ARG A 16 -7.88 -9.80 -3.91
N VAL A 17 -8.73 -9.31 -3.02
CA VAL A 17 -9.52 -8.08 -3.22
C VAL A 17 -8.59 -6.86 -3.37
N PRO A 18 -8.96 -5.86 -4.18
CA PRO A 18 -8.16 -4.64 -4.35
C PRO A 18 -7.88 -3.89 -3.04
N VAL A 19 -6.63 -3.45 -2.89
CA VAL A 19 -6.14 -2.61 -1.81
C VAL A 19 -5.40 -1.40 -2.38
N LEU A 20 -5.39 -0.32 -1.62
CA LEU A 20 -4.82 0.98 -1.95
C LEU A 20 -3.75 1.36 -0.92
N ARG A 21 -2.85 2.28 -1.28
CA ARG A 21 -2.07 3.00 -0.24
C ARG A 21 -2.85 4.23 0.21
N ASP A 22 -2.97 4.39 1.52
CA ASP A 22 -3.48 5.62 2.12
C ASP A 22 -2.43 6.76 2.07
N ASN A 23 -2.76 7.90 2.67
CA ASN A 23 -1.85 9.06 2.73
C ASN A 23 -0.59 8.81 3.58
N SER A 24 -0.60 7.82 4.48
CA SER A 24 0.55 7.43 5.28
C SER A 24 1.43 6.36 4.58
N GLY A 25 0.96 5.85 3.44
CA GLY A 25 1.59 4.74 2.72
C GLY A 25 1.19 3.36 3.25
N THR A 26 0.24 3.27 4.18
CA THR A 26 -0.30 2.01 4.71
C THR A 26 -1.28 1.37 3.72
N TRP A 27 -1.29 0.04 3.66
CA TRP A 27 -2.25 -0.70 2.83
C TRP A 27 -3.65 -0.69 3.47
N ILE A 28 -4.67 -0.37 2.66
CA ILE A 28 -6.08 -0.36 3.05
C ILE A 28 -6.93 -1.02 1.95
N HIS A 29 -7.93 -1.81 2.29
CA HIS A 29 -8.91 -2.28 1.30
C HIS A 29 -9.63 -1.10 0.63
N ALA A 30 -10.01 -1.26 -0.63
CA ALA A 30 -10.81 -0.23 -1.33
C ALA A 30 -12.16 0.04 -0.65
N SER A 31 -12.63 -0.88 0.21
CA SER A 31 -13.77 -0.71 1.11
C SER A 31 -13.44 0.06 2.40
N LEU A 32 -12.26 0.69 2.49
CA LEU A 32 -11.77 1.46 3.64
C LEU A 32 -11.58 0.65 4.94
N SER A 33 -11.19 -0.62 4.82
CA SER A 33 -10.84 -1.48 5.96
C SER A 33 -9.33 -1.76 5.99
N TYR A 34 -8.69 -1.53 7.13
CA TYR A 34 -7.30 -1.95 7.37
C TYR A 34 -7.19 -3.44 7.67
N THR A 35 -8.29 -4.06 8.05
CA THR A 35 -8.37 -5.49 8.33
C THR A 35 -8.85 -6.25 7.10
N CYS A 36 -8.12 -7.31 6.75
CA CYS A 36 -8.55 -8.30 5.78
C CYS A 36 -9.33 -9.40 6.47
N ARG A 37 -10.48 -9.77 5.91
CA ARG A 37 -11.29 -10.91 6.34
C ARG A 37 -11.37 -11.90 5.18
N ASP A 38 -11.01 -13.15 5.42
CA ASP A 38 -11.25 -14.20 4.45
C ASP A 38 -12.67 -14.81 4.58
N PRO A 39 -13.14 -15.55 3.57
CA PRO A 39 -14.47 -16.18 3.60
C PRO A 39 -14.67 -17.23 4.69
N TRP A 40 -13.60 -17.72 5.32
CA TRP A 40 -13.65 -18.72 6.40
C TRP A 40 -13.61 -18.08 7.80
N GLY A 41 -13.64 -16.74 7.88
CA GLY A 41 -13.66 -15.99 9.13
C GLY A 41 -12.28 -15.67 9.70
N GLY A 42 -11.20 -15.98 8.98
CA GLY A 42 -9.85 -15.57 9.35
C GLY A 42 -9.66 -14.06 9.20
N VAL A 43 -8.93 -13.48 10.16
CA VAL A 43 -8.71 -12.03 10.26
C VAL A 43 -7.21 -11.76 10.28
N THR A 44 -6.75 -10.94 9.34
CA THR A 44 -5.34 -10.53 9.24
C THR A 44 -5.22 -9.05 8.88
N ASP A 45 -4.04 -8.49 8.99
CA ASP A 45 -3.76 -7.16 8.44
C ASP A 45 -3.83 -7.17 6.91
N THR A 46 -4.21 -6.03 6.34
CA THR A 46 -4.21 -5.82 4.89
C THR A 46 -2.77 -5.65 4.40
N THR A 47 -2.32 -6.52 3.50
CA THR A 47 -0.95 -6.46 2.95
C THR A 47 -0.94 -6.73 1.45
N ALA A 48 -0.08 -6.03 0.71
CA ALA A 48 0.19 -6.26 -0.71
C ALA A 48 1.68 -6.13 -1.04
N THR A 49 2.09 -6.67 -2.19
CA THR A 49 3.45 -6.51 -2.73
C THR A 49 3.50 -5.32 -3.69
N PRO A 50 4.51 -4.44 -3.63
CA PRO A 50 5.62 -4.42 -2.66
C PRO A 50 5.16 -3.93 -1.28
N ALA A 51 5.74 -4.46 -0.20
CA ALA A 51 5.37 -4.07 1.16
C ALA A 51 5.68 -2.58 1.43
N THR A 52 6.82 -2.12 0.94
CA THR A 52 7.29 -0.74 1.08
C THR A 52 6.93 0.06 -0.18
N PRO A 53 6.37 1.28 -0.08
CA PRO A 53 6.55 2.24 -1.16
C PRO A 53 8.07 2.43 -1.30
N PRO A 54 8.62 2.77 -2.47
CA PRO A 54 10.00 3.20 -2.48
C PRO A 54 10.03 4.40 -1.57
N THR A 55 10.97 4.40 -0.66
CA THR A 55 11.39 5.63 -0.04
C THR A 55 11.77 6.53 -1.20
N LEU A 56 11.02 7.61 -1.45
CA LEU A 56 11.53 8.71 -2.24
C LEU A 56 12.68 9.28 -1.40
N ASP A 57 13.86 8.68 -1.54
CA ASP A 57 15.09 9.16 -0.92
C ASP A 57 15.30 10.58 -1.44
N HIS A 58 14.89 11.58 -0.66
CA HIS A 58 15.15 12.99 -0.91
C HIS A 58 16.59 13.33 -0.56
N ARG A 59 17.54 12.47 -0.90
CA ARG A 59 18.96 12.70 -0.65
C ARG A 59 19.71 12.96 -1.96
N HIS A 60 20.23 14.19 -2.02
CA HIS A 60 21.22 14.79 -2.91
C HIS A 60 20.77 15.48 -4.22
N ARG A 61 20.73 16.82 -4.18
CA ARG A 61 21.76 17.73 -4.78
C ARG A 61 21.51 19.17 -4.30
N THR A 62 22.25 19.75 -3.33
CA THR A 62 23.65 20.28 -3.27
C THR A 62 23.78 21.76 -3.65
N ASP A 63 24.40 22.52 -2.73
CA ASP A 63 25.37 23.61 -2.92
C ASP A 63 24.93 24.90 -3.66
N THR A 64 24.73 26.00 -2.90
CA THR A 64 25.40 27.32 -3.00
C THR A 64 24.93 28.20 -1.85
#